data_AF-A0A428T2P7-F1
#
_entry.id   AF-A0A428T2P7-F1
#
_cell.length_a   1.000
_cell.length_b   1.000
_cell.length_c   1.000
_cell.angle_alpha   90.00
_cell.angle_beta   90.00
_cell.angle_gamma   90.00
#
_symmetry.space_group_name_H-M   'P 1'
#
loop_
_entity.id
_entity.type
_entity.pdbx_description
1 polymer ?
#
loop_
_entity_poly.entity_id
_entity_poly.type
_entity_poly.pdbx_seq_one_letter_code
_entity_poly.pdbx_strand_id
1 'polypeptide(L)'
;MVKYIGGRVLRIRPLYMAVSLNTADQVAVRSGLQNISFSFEEKHIKQRIDRFAVLGTTLAFARANLEPMEYSLVIQGGELGFAANVAGSYSVFDPTAPPSGYQDGTTIGFFFDKRSQQMVPAAADDIYDHNLELAVMFDPDSNLPYMIRSYENHPIFGPSTNDLLMMNYTSIQGVQFPRQFKTIYNNQHLLSNYIADEVIVNPGLDPTFFDGPAGQEPPALARNSEYSFAEIGQLSSIWLWIGPYTATLDTLTATQPFPDLPGVWDLSRDDPLGRRQLVLEVGDAVVVLDAPPHQSHLVIQWVRQTLGKSVTHVFLTHHHHDHALGVADYVAAGSKVIVPVRSKSYYRDIPDDQFLTYTAEEPFILEDDSMRSYFVDMGESVLTNDAAYAYITPRCPAVNSSAVVFDADHALLTSLPNFDQGTLHKLLVTLARDRVAKTA
;
A
#
# COMPACT_ATOMS: atom_id res chain seq x y z
N MET A 1 -22.13 23.51 -12.54
CA MET A 1 -20.72 23.08 -12.32
C MET A 1 -20.18 23.69 -11.02
N VAL A 2 -19.20 23.05 -10.38
CA VAL A 2 -18.54 23.58 -9.16
C VAL A 2 -17.03 23.36 -9.26
N LYS A 3 -16.23 24.35 -8.87
CA LYS A 3 -14.76 24.23 -8.78
C LYS A 3 -14.28 24.65 -7.41
N TYR A 4 -13.62 23.72 -6.71
CA TYR A 4 -12.85 23.98 -5.50
C TYR A 4 -11.42 24.35 -5.91
N ILE A 5 -10.97 25.53 -5.47
CA ILE A 5 -9.58 25.96 -5.67
C ILE A 5 -8.83 25.76 -4.36
N GLY A 6 -7.79 24.92 -4.40
CA GLY A 6 -6.99 24.59 -3.24
C GLY A 6 -5.95 25.66 -2.91
N GLY A 7 -5.73 25.85 -1.61
CA GLY A 7 -4.54 26.54 -1.09
C GLY A 7 -3.34 25.62 -0.95
N ARG A 8 -2.28 26.08 -0.26
CA ARG A 8 -1.06 25.29 0.03
C ARG A 8 -1.28 24.14 1.03
N VAL A 9 -2.53 23.84 1.42
CA VAL A 9 -2.86 22.77 2.37
C VAL A 9 -3.41 21.56 1.62
N LEU A 10 -2.47 20.72 1.20
CA LEU A 10 -2.67 19.33 0.84
C LEU A 10 -1.64 18.51 1.61
N ARG A 11 -2.12 17.58 2.45
CA ARG A 11 -1.28 16.64 3.19
C ARG A 11 -1.78 15.23 2.98
N ILE A 12 -0.87 14.30 2.74
CA ILE A 12 -1.17 12.88 2.56
C ILE A 12 -0.21 12.07 3.43
N ARG A 13 -0.78 11.15 4.20
CA ARG A 13 -0.09 10.21 5.08
C ARG A 13 -0.59 8.79 4.78
N PRO A 14 0.16 7.98 4.03
CA PRO A 14 -0.27 6.63 3.70
C PRO A 14 -0.13 5.72 4.93
N LEU A 15 -0.97 4.67 4.98
CA LEU A 15 -0.77 3.54 5.89
C LEU A 15 0.29 2.56 5.37
N TYR A 16 0.41 2.45 4.05
CA TYR A 16 1.34 1.58 3.34
C TYR A 16 2.78 1.61 3.87
N MET A 17 3.27 2.80 4.26
CA MET A 17 4.64 3.03 4.74
C MET A 17 4.66 3.72 6.12
N ALA A 18 3.70 3.44 7.00
CA ALA A 18 3.72 4.02 8.34
C ALA A 18 4.87 3.45 9.17
N VAL A 19 5.51 4.26 10.01
CA VAL A 19 6.51 3.73 10.97
C VAL A 19 5.79 3.04 12.14
N SER A 20 4.69 3.66 12.59
CA SER A 20 3.89 3.19 13.69
C SER A 20 2.79 2.21 13.25
N LEU A 21 2.67 1.11 13.99
CA LEU A 21 1.57 0.15 13.87
C LEU A 21 0.18 0.78 14.11
N ASN A 22 0.11 1.93 14.77
CA ASN A 22 -1.16 2.50 15.23
C ASN A 22 -1.51 3.85 14.58
N THR A 23 -0.63 4.45 13.79
CA THR A 23 -0.84 5.80 13.27
C THR A 23 -0.24 5.98 11.89
N ALA A 24 -0.95 6.68 10.99
CA ALA A 24 -0.36 7.18 9.75
C ALA A 24 0.54 8.39 10.07
N ASP A 25 1.81 8.13 10.39
CA ASP A 25 2.78 9.12 10.87
C ASP A 25 3.76 9.61 9.80
N GLN A 26 3.96 8.83 8.74
CA GLN A 26 4.78 9.19 7.60
C GLN A 26 4.05 10.15 6.65
N VAL A 27 4.79 11.10 6.08
CA VAL A 27 4.25 12.19 5.27
C VAL A 27 4.71 12.00 3.83
N ALA A 28 3.83 11.46 2.99
CA ALA A 28 4.10 11.35 1.55
C ALA A 28 3.97 12.70 0.83
N VAL A 29 2.98 13.52 1.23
CA VAL A 29 2.80 14.89 0.74
C VAL A 29 2.80 15.86 1.91
N ARG A 30 3.81 16.73 1.98
CA ARG A 30 3.98 17.69 3.10
C ARG A 30 3.21 18.99 2.89
N SER A 31 3.01 19.36 1.64
CA SER A 31 2.24 20.53 1.20
C SER A 31 1.91 20.39 -0.27
N GLY A 32 0.91 21.10 -0.76
CA GLY A 32 0.55 21.07 -2.17
C GLY A 32 -0.67 21.91 -2.47
N LEU A 33 -1.02 21.99 -3.74
CA LEU A 33 -2.22 22.63 -4.27
C LEU A 33 -3.08 21.54 -4.91
N GLN A 34 -4.40 21.64 -4.73
CA GLN A 34 -5.34 20.74 -5.38
C GLN A 34 -6.58 21.52 -5.80
N ASN A 35 -6.85 21.54 -7.09
CA ASN A 35 -8.12 22.02 -7.62
C ASN A 35 -8.98 20.84 -8.00
N ILE A 36 -10.25 20.86 -7.60
CA ILE A 36 -11.21 19.82 -7.95
C ILE A 36 -12.41 20.48 -8.61
N SER A 37 -12.68 20.08 -9.85
CA SER A 37 -13.82 20.58 -10.62
C SER A 37 -14.81 19.46 -10.85
N PHE A 38 -16.09 19.77 -10.73
CA PHE A 38 -17.20 18.87 -10.96
C PHE A 38 -18.17 19.46 -11.98
N SER A 39 -18.63 18.62 -12.91
CA SER A 39 -19.82 18.90 -13.72
C SER A 39 -20.92 17.90 -13.40
N PHE A 40 -22.14 18.44 -13.34
CA PHE A 40 -23.40 17.73 -13.08
C PHE A 40 -24.42 18.01 -14.19
N GLU A 41 -23.95 18.43 -15.37
CA GLU A 41 -24.81 18.75 -16.52
C GLU A 41 -25.43 17.48 -17.13
N GLU A 42 -24.76 16.34 -16.96
CA GLU A 42 -25.23 15.03 -17.40
C GLU A 42 -25.63 14.17 -16.21
N LYS A 43 -26.26 13.02 -16.48
CA LYS A 43 -26.68 12.07 -15.44
C LYS A 43 -25.52 11.33 -14.77
N HIS A 44 -24.29 11.57 -15.22
CA HIS A 44 -23.07 11.00 -14.66
C HIS A 44 -22.13 12.10 -14.19
N ILE A 45 -21.27 11.77 -13.23
CA ILE A 45 -20.28 12.70 -12.72
C ILE A 45 -19.15 12.91 -13.73
N LYS A 46 -18.77 14.16 -13.95
CA LYS A 46 -17.46 14.51 -14.53
C LYS A 46 -16.65 15.21 -13.47
N GLN A 47 -15.44 14.74 -13.24
CA GLN A 47 -14.51 15.27 -12.26
C GLN A 47 -13.16 15.52 -12.91
N ARG A 48 -12.50 16.61 -12.53
CA ARG A 48 -11.10 16.85 -12.84
C ARG A 48 -10.35 17.27 -11.58
N ILE A 49 -9.22 16.61 -11.34
CA ILE A 49 -8.31 16.89 -10.24
C ILE A 49 -7.01 17.40 -10.85
N ASP A 50 -6.70 18.67 -10.63
CA ASP A 50 -5.39 19.25 -10.93
C ASP A 50 -4.61 19.33 -9.63
N ARG A 51 -3.47 18.64 -9.54
CA ARG A 51 -2.70 18.51 -8.32
C ARG A 51 -1.24 18.88 -8.53
N PHE A 52 -0.73 19.70 -7.61
CA PHE A 52 0.69 19.91 -7.39
C PHE A 52 1.02 19.46 -5.96
N ALA A 53 1.91 18.48 -5.80
CA ALA A 53 2.24 17.92 -4.50
C ALA A 53 3.75 17.97 -4.25
N VAL A 54 4.13 18.60 -3.13
CA VAL A 54 5.50 18.59 -2.64
C VAL A 54 5.70 17.34 -1.81
N LEU A 55 6.62 16.49 -2.25
CA LEU A 55 6.86 15.19 -1.64
C LEU A 55 7.57 15.32 -0.29
N GLY A 56 7.27 14.38 0.62
CA GLY A 56 8.02 14.17 1.85
C GLY A 56 9.07 13.07 1.71
N THR A 57 9.93 12.95 2.73
CA THR A 57 11.09 12.05 2.72
C THR A 57 10.74 10.58 2.63
N THR A 58 9.51 10.18 2.98
CA THR A 58 9.01 8.81 2.81
C THR A 58 9.08 8.34 1.35
N LEU A 59 9.08 9.25 0.36
CA LEU A 59 9.18 8.89 -1.06
C LEU A 59 10.61 9.02 -1.63
N ALA A 60 11.62 9.24 -0.79
CA ALA A 60 13.00 9.42 -1.24
C ALA A 60 13.59 8.15 -1.89
N PHE A 61 13.10 6.96 -1.52
CA PHE A 61 13.51 5.70 -2.13
C PHE A 61 13.16 5.64 -3.63
N ALA A 62 12.00 6.16 -4.01
CA ALA A 62 11.56 6.24 -5.40
C ALA A 62 12.12 7.48 -6.10
N ARG A 63 12.27 8.59 -5.36
CA ARG A 63 12.69 9.89 -5.90
C ARG A 63 13.61 10.65 -4.95
N ALA A 64 14.91 10.41 -5.08
CA ALA A 64 15.94 10.95 -4.18
C ALA A 64 15.89 12.47 -3.97
N ASN A 65 15.64 13.24 -5.05
CA ASN A 65 15.59 14.70 -5.01
C ASN A 65 14.22 15.24 -4.57
N LEU A 66 13.23 14.37 -4.38
CA LEU A 66 11.87 14.70 -3.94
C LEU A 66 11.24 15.84 -4.75
N GLU A 67 11.51 15.91 -6.05
CA GLU A 67 10.90 16.98 -6.83
C GLU A 67 9.36 16.78 -6.85
N PRO A 68 8.58 17.85 -7.08
CA PRO A 68 7.12 17.78 -6.94
C PRO A 68 6.45 16.85 -7.95
N MET A 69 5.29 16.32 -7.58
CA MET A 69 4.36 15.68 -8.51
C MET A 69 3.37 16.73 -9.03
N GLU A 70 3.21 16.80 -10.35
CA GLU A 70 2.24 17.69 -11.00
C GLU A 70 1.48 16.91 -12.06
N TYR A 71 0.16 16.82 -11.93
CA TYR A 71 -0.68 16.11 -12.89
C TYR A 71 -2.13 16.61 -12.89
N SER A 72 -2.83 16.27 -13.97
CA SER A 72 -4.27 16.46 -14.13
C SER A 72 -4.92 15.11 -14.41
N LEU A 73 -5.85 14.69 -13.54
CA LEU A 73 -6.66 13.48 -13.70
C LEU A 73 -8.11 13.86 -14.00
N VAL A 74 -8.64 13.35 -15.10
CA VAL A 74 -10.05 13.43 -15.47
C VAL A 74 -10.71 12.10 -15.16
N ILE A 75 -11.90 12.14 -14.56
CA ILE A 75 -12.75 11.00 -14.27
C ILE A 75 -14.14 11.32 -14.82
N GLN A 76 -14.68 10.47 -15.67
CA GLN A 76 -16.00 10.64 -16.24
C GLN A 76 -16.79 9.34 -16.12
N GLY A 77 -17.95 9.39 -15.49
CA GLY A 77 -18.87 8.25 -15.41
C GLY A 77 -19.67 8.04 -16.69
N GLY A 78 -20.66 7.13 -16.65
CA GLY A 78 -21.50 6.77 -17.79
C GLY A 78 -21.15 5.40 -18.37
N GLU A 79 -21.82 5.00 -19.46
CA GLU A 79 -21.63 3.68 -20.08
C GLU A 79 -20.20 3.46 -20.60
N LEU A 80 -19.53 4.52 -21.02
CA LEU A 80 -18.12 4.53 -21.45
C LEU A 80 -17.21 5.18 -20.40
N GLY A 81 -17.54 5.02 -19.11
CA GLY A 81 -16.84 5.70 -18.03
C GLY A 81 -15.34 5.41 -18.01
N PHE A 82 -14.53 6.44 -17.73
CA PHE A 82 -13.07 6.37 -17.79
C PHE A 82 -12.40 7.21 -16.71
N ALA A 83 -11.12 6.92 -16.50
CA ALA A 83 -10.18 7.78 -15.79
C ALA A 83 -8.94 7.99 -16.68
N ALA A 84 -8.44 9.22 -16.77
CA ALA A 84 -7.31 9.53 -17.64
C ALA A 84 -6.43 10.66 -17.07
N ASN A 85 -5.12 10.46 -17.12
CA ASN A 85 -4.16 11.51 -16.89
C ASN A 85 -3.98 12.32 -18.16
N VAL A 86 -4.49 13.54 -18.15
CA VAL A 86 -4.48 14.47 -19.29
C VAL A 86 -3.32 15.46 -19.24
N ALA A 87 -2.63 15.55 -18.10
CA ALA A 87 -1.39 16.30 -17.93
C ALA A 87 -0.49 15.59 -16.91
N GLY A 88 0.82 15.58 -17.15
CA GLY A 88 1.82 14.98 -16.26
C GLY A 88 1.67 13.46 -16.07
N SER A 89 2.47 12.90 -15.17
CA SER A 89 2.52 11.45 -14.94
C SER A 89 1.93 11.05 -13.60
N TYR A 90 1.27 9.89 -13.57
CA TYR A 90 0.76 9.25 -12.34
C TYR A 90 1.72 8.21 -11.77
N SER A 91 3.04 8.41 -11.91
CA SER A 91 4.07 7.52 -11.37
C SER A 91 5.10 8.33 -10.60
N VAL A 92 5.38 7.93 -9.37
CA VAL A 92 6.45 8.55 -8.57
C VAL A 92 7.85 8.33 -9.16
N PHE A 93 8.02 7.27 -9.98
CA PHE A 93 9.29 6.89 -10.59
C PHE A 93 9.62 7.68 -11.86
N ASP A 94 8.60 8.11 -12.61
CA ASP A 94 8.78 8.99 -13.78
C ASP A 94 7.75 10.13 -13.78
N PRO A 95 7.97 11.16 -12.97
CA PRO A 95 7.03 12.25 -12.74
C PRO A 95 7.06 13.33 -13.83
N THR A 96 8.10 13.32 -14.66
CA THR A 96 8.25 14.23 -15.81
C THR A 96 7.81 13.60 -17.12
N ALA A 97 7.41 12.32 -17.10
CA ALA A 97 6.83 11.66 -18.26
C ALA A 97 5.64 12.46 -18.84
N PRO A 98 5.42 12.32 -20.17
CA PRO A 98 4.21 12.85 -20.79
C PRO A 98 2.94 12.27 -20.14
N PRO A 99 1.76 12.85 -20.42
CA PRO A 99 0.49 12.34 -19.92
C PRO A 99 0.38 10.83 -20.06
N SER A 100 0.21 10.11 -18.94
CA SER A 100 0.12 8.65 -18.96
C SER A 100 -1.16 8.14 -19.65
N GLY A 101 -2.10 9.04 -19.96
CA GLY A 101 -3.30 8.74 -20.73
C GLY A 101 -4.35 7.99 -19.90
N TYR A 102 -5.16 7.19 -20.58
CA TYR A 102 -6.19 6.39 -19.93
C TYR A 102 -5.59 5.42 -18.92
N GLN A 103 -6.21 5.35 -17.75
CA GLN A 103 -5.87 4.40 -16.70
C GLN A 103 -6.38 3.00 -17.06
N ASP A 104 -5.77 1.98 -16.46
CA ASP A 104 -6.18 0.59 -16.71
C ASP A 104 -7.59 0.29 -16.17
N GLY A 105 -8.20 -0.79 -16.68
CA GLY A 105 -9.57 -1.17 -16.33
C GLY A 105 -9.80 -1.41 -14.83
N THR A 106 -8.77 -1.82 -14.09
CA THR A 106 -8.82 -2.04 -12.63
C THR A 106 -8.90 -0.72 -11.88
N THR A 107 -8.08 0.26 -12.28
CA THR A 107 -8.13 1.64 -11.76
C THR A 107 -9.46 2.31 -12.10
N ILE A 108 -9.96 2.12 -13.32
CA ILE A 108 -11.30 2.59 -13.72
C ILE A 108 -12.37 1.95 -12.82
N GLY A 109 -12.31 0.63 -12.62
CA GLY A 109 -13.21 -0.08 -11.70
C GLY A 109 -13.14 0.43 -10.26
N PHE A 110 -11.95 0.81 -9.77
CA PHE A 110 -11.79 1.43 -8.45
C PHE A 110 -12.59 2.73 -8.29
N PHE A 111 -12.64 3.57 -9.34
CA PHE A 111 -13.39 4.82 -9.30
C PHE A 111 -14.90 4.66 -9.38
N PHE A 112 -15.40 3.61 -10.05
CA PHE A 112 -16.82 3.49 -10.41
C PHE A 112 -17.57 2.34 -9.74
N ASP A 113 -16.91 1.30 -9.22
CA ASP A 113 -17.55 0.07 -8.74
C ASP A 113 -17.29 -0.23 -7.26
N LYS A 114 -17.60 0.71 -6.35
CA LYS A 114 -17.36 0.56 -4.89
C LYS A 114 -18.26 -0.46 -4.15
N ARG A 115 -18.75 -1.49 -4.82
CA ARG A 115 -19.50 -2.58 -4.15
C ARG A 115 -18.55 -3.38 -3.25
N SER A 116 -18.66 -3.18 -1.94
CA SER A 116 -18.04 -4.02 -0.92
C SER A 116 -18.87 -5.30 -0.72
N GLN A 117 -18.30 -6.34 -0.11
CA GLN A 117 -19.00 -7.62 0.10
C GLN A 117 -19.59 -7.77 1.51
N GLN A 118 -19.69 -6.71 2.32
CA GLN A 118 -20.19 -6.83 3.69
C GLN A 118 -21.03 -5.64 4.15
N MET A 119 -22.25 -5.97 4.60
CA MET A 119 -23.22 -5.03 5.13
C MET A 119 -22.87 -4.65 6.56
N VAL A 120 -22.78 -3.35 6.85
CA VAL A 120 -22.89 -2.80 8.21
C VAL A 120 -24.15 -1.93 8.25
N PRO A 121 -25.06 -2.10 9.23
CA PRO A 121 -26.27 -1.30 9.30
C PRO A 121 -25.95 0.17 9.60
N ALA A 122 -26.50 1.08 8.78
CA ALA A 122 -26.49 2.52 9.02
C ALA A 122 -27.40 2.91 10.20
N ALA A 123 -27.10 4.03 10.88
CA ALA A 123 -27.98 4.57 11.91
C ALA A 123 -29.25 5.18 11.27
N ALA A 124 -30.30 5.40 12.08
CA ALA A 124 -31.64 5.77 11.61
C ALA A 124 -31.74 7.13 10.88
N ASP A 125 -30.76 8.03 11.04
CA ASP A 125 -30.74 9.38 10.46
C ASP A 125 -29.74 9.52 9.29
N ASP A 126 -29.06 8.43 8.91
CA ASP A 126 -28.09 8.41 7.80
C ASP A 126 -28.76 8.00 6.48
N ILE A 127 -28.28 8.55 5.36
CA ILE A 127 -28.68 8.09 4.03
C ILE A 127 -27.70 7.02 3.58
N TYR A 128 -28.20 5.80 3.37
CA TYR A 128 -27.41 4.70 2.80
C TYR A 128 -27.82 4.43 1.35
N ASP A 129 -26.87 4.51 0.44
CA ASP A 129 -27.05 4.07 -0.94
C ASP A 129 -26.65 2.60 -1.07
N HIS A 130 -27.62 1.71 -1.26
CA HIS A 130 -27.38 0.27 -1.40
C HIS A 130 -26.68 -0.12 -2.71
N ASN A 131 -26.73 0.72 -3.74
CA ASN A 131 -26.08 0.43 -5.03
C ASN A 131 -24.61 0.81 -4.99
N LEU A 132 -24.28 1.93 -4.33
CA LEU A 132 -22.91 2.44 -4.20
C LEU A 132 -22.22 1.98 -2.91
N GLU A 133 -22.99 1.45 -1.96
CA GLU A 133 -22.56 1.09 -0.60
C GLU A 133 -21.85 2.22 0.13
N LEU A 134 -22.45 3.41 0.02
CA LEU A 134 -21.99 4.62 0.67
C LEU A 134 -23.01 5.04 1.73
N ALA A 135 -22.51 5.41 2.90
CA ALA A 135 -23.30 6.11 3.91
C ALA A 135 -22.97 7.59 3.89
N VAL A 136 -23.99 8.44 3.84
CA VAL A 136 -23.88 9.89 4.04
C VAL A 136 -24.49 10.22 5.39
N MET A 137 -23.67 10.76 6.28
CA MET A 137 -24.05 11.13 7.63
C MET A 137 -24.16 12.66 7.73
N PHE A 138 -25.17 13.14 8.44
CA PHE A 138 -25.50 14.56 8.57
C PHE A 138 -25.24 15.07 9.98
N ASP A 139 -24.69 16.28 10.07
CA ASP A 139 -24.45 16.94 11.34
C ASP A 139 -25.80 17.35 11.94
N PRO A 140 -26.15 16.91 13.17
CA PRO A 140 -27.50 17.07 13.69
C PRO A 140 -27.86 18.54 13.96
N ASP A 141 -26.86 19.41 14.18
CA ASP A 141 -27.08 20.83 14.48
C ASP A 141 -27.29 21.64 13.19
N SER A 142 -26.45 21.43 12.17
CA SER A 142 -26.48 22.18 10.92
C SER A 142 -27.31 21.51 9.81
N ASN A 143 -27.63 20.23 9.95
CA ASN A 143 -28.23 19.36 8.92
C ASN A 143 -27.42 19.31 7.61
N LEU A 144 -26.12 19.63 7.66
CA LEU A 144 -25.21 19.53 6.51
C LEU A 144 -24.54 18.16 6.50
N PRO A 145 -24.22 17.59 5.32
CA PRO A 145 -23.38 16.39 5.25
C PRO A 145 -22.07 16.62 6.02
N TYR A 146 -21.66 15.72 6.90
CA TYR A 146 -20.37 15.84 7.59
C TYR A 146 -19.41 14.71 7.26
N MET A 147 -19.92 13.55 6.84
CA MET A 147 -19.13 12.37 6.52
C MET A 147 -19.75 11.59 5.37
N ILE A 148 -18.92 11.15 4.44
CA ILE A 148 -19.24 10.10 3.47
C ILE A 148 -18.35 8.90 3.79
N ARG A 149 -18.97 7.79 4.17
CA ARG A 149 -18.29 6.54 4.50
C ARG A 149 -18.40 5.55 3.36
N SER A 150 -17.27 5.03 2.91
CA SER A 150 -17.22 3.80 2.11
C SER A 150 -16.69 2.64 2.95
N TYR A 151 -17.19 1.44 2.65
CA TYR A 151 -16.74 0.19 3.26
C TYR A 151 -15.81 -0.56 2.31
N GLU A 152 -14.81 -1.22 2.87
CA GLU A 152 -13.89 -2.07 2.12
C GLU A 152 -13.34 -3.18 3.03
N ASN A 153 -12.78 -4.23 2.43
CA ASN A 153 -12.07 -5.26 3.18
C ASN A 153 -10.57 -5.09 2.96
N HIS A 154 -9.83 -4.75 4.03
CA HIS A 154 -8.39 -4.54 3.97
C HIS A 154 -7.66 -5.85 4.29
N PRO A 155 -6.71 -6.33 3.47
CA PRO A 155 -6.07 -7.65 3.67
C PRO A 155 -5.43 -7.88 5.06
N ILE A 156 -4.98 -6.81 5.72
CA ILE A 156 -4.40 -6.87 7.07
C ILE A 156 -5.43 -6.61 8.19
N PHE A 157 -6.40 -5.72 7.96
CA PHE A 157 -7.29 -5.22 9.01
C PHE A 157 -8.68 -5.83 8.98
N GLY A 158 -9.01 -6.54 7.91
CA GLY A 158 -10.34 -7.05 7.64
C GLY A 158 -11.31 -5.90 7.30
N PRO A 159 -12.59 -6.04 7.66
CA PRO A 159 -13.63 -5.06 7.37
C PRO A 159 -13.24 -3.68 7.90
N SER A 160 -13.20 -2.69 7.01
CA SER A 160 -12.64 -1.37 7.26
C SER A 160 -13.53 -0.26 6.70
N THR A 161 -13.43 0.93 7.29
CA THR A 161 -14.10 2.15 6.82
C THR A 161 -13.11 3.16 6.29
N ASN A 162 -13.50 3.84 5.22
CA ASN A 162 -12.77 4.96 4.61
C ASN A 162 -13.69 6.16 4.55
N ASP A 163 -13.48 7.10 5.48
CA ASP A 163 -14.39 8.19 5.78
C ASP A 163 -13.87 9.51 5.23
N LEU A 164 -14.62 10.13 4.32
CA LEU A 164 -14.41 11.49 3.86
C LEU A 164 -15.21 12.45 4.73
N LEU A 165 -14.54 13.16 5.62
CA LEU A 165 -15.15 14.22 6.42
C LEU A 165 -15.18 15.53 5.62
N MET A 166 -16.31 16.22 5.70
CA MET A 166 -16.57 17.51 5.06
C MET A 166 -16.85 18.55 6.14
N MET A 167 -16.12 19.66 6.12
CA MET A 167 -16.14 20.65 7.19
C MET A 167 -16.02 22.08 6.63
N ASN A 168 -16.22 23.05 7.52
CA ASN A 168 -16.02 24.49 7.27
C ASN A 168 -16.82 24.97 6.05
N TYR A 169 -18.13 24.79 6.10
CA TYR A 169 -19.03 25.13 5.01
C TYR A 169 -19.10 26.64 4.76
N THR A 170 -19.22 27.02 3.49
CA THR A 170 -19.49 28.40 3.05
C THR A 170 -20.77 28.46 2.23
N SER A 171 -21.54 29.54 2.39
CA SER A 171 -22.73 29.77 1.57
C SER A 171 -22.37 30.52 0.29
N ILE A 172 -22.78 29.99 -0.86
CA ILE A 172 -22.68 30.65 -2.17
C ILE A 172 -24.05 30.54 -2.83
N GLN A 173 -24.67 31.69 -3.13
CA GLN A 173 -26.02 31.74 -3.72
C GLN A 173 -27.07 30.92 -2.92
N GLY A 174 -26.92 30.88 -1.59
CA GLY A 174 -27.82 30.14 -0.69
C GLY A 174 -27.53 28.65 -0.56
N VAL A 175 -26.57 28.10 -1.31
CA VAL A 175 -26.15 26.68 -1.22
C VAL A 175 -24.87 26.58 -0.38
N GLN A 176 -24.80 25.57 0.49
CA GLN A 176 -23.66 25.33 1.38
C GLN A 176 -22.64 24.41 0.71
N PHE A 177 -21.36 24.82 0.69
CA PHE A 177 -20.24 24.06 0.12
C PHE A 177 -19.14 23.83 1.16
N PRO A 178 -18.66 22.59 1.37
CA PRO A 178 -17.58 22.33 2.31
C PRO A 178 -16.26 22.89 1.80
N ARG A 179 -15.42 23.40 2.70
CA ARG A 179 -14.10 23.93 2.34
C ARG A 179 -12.94 23.13 2.90
N GLN A 180 -13.20 22.19 3.80
CA GLN A 180 -12.16 21.32 4.33
C GLN A 180 -12.59 19.87 4.22
N PHE A 181 -11.66 19.06 3.75
CA PHE A 181 -11.85 17.64 3.49
C PHE A 181 -10.77 16.86 4.21
N LYS A 182 -11.16 15.84 4.98
CA LYS A 182 -10.22 14.91 5.61
C LYS A 182 -10.62 13.49 5.28
N THR A 183 -9.64 12.66 4.97
CA THR A 183 -9.85 11.21 4.89
C THR A 183 -9.38 10.56 6.18
N ILE A 184 -10.28 9.87 6.88
CA ILE A 184 -9.96 9.10 8.07
C ILE A 184 -10.24 7.63 7.81
N TYR A 185 -9.25 6.78 8.05
CA TYR A 185 -9.37 5.34 7.91
C TYR A 185 -9.65 4.69 9.26
N ASN A 186 -10.64 3.81 9.33
CA ASN A 186 -11.02 3.07 10.54
C ASN A 186 -11.19 3.95 11.78
N ASN A 187 -11.72 5.17 11.62
CA ASN A 187 -11.85 6.19 12.68
C ASN A 187 -10.54 6.55 13.41
N GLN A 188 -9.38 6.14 12.90
CA GLN A 188 -8.11 6.20 13.62
C GLN A 188 -7.03 6.94 12.81
N HIS A 189 -6.89 6.62 11.52
CA HIS A 189 -5.75 7.08 10.74
C HIS A 189 -6.14 8.25 9.83
N LEU A 190 -5.66 9.45 10.13
CA LEU A 190 -5.83 10.61 9.26
C LEU A 190 -4.94 10.47 8.02
N LEU A 191 -5.50 10.00 6.91
CA LEU A 191 -4.78 9.75 5.67
C LEU A 191 -4.58 11.01 4.83
N SER A 192 -5.56 11.92 4.83
CA SER A 192 -5.49 13.12 4.01
C SER A 192 -6.12 14.34 4.69
N ASN A 193 -5.59 15.52 4.37
CA ASN A 193 -6.21 16.79 4.73
C ASN A 193 -6.02 17.80 3.59
N TYR A 194 -7.14 18.29 3.07
CA TYR A 194 -7.23 19.25 1.98
C TYR A 194 -8.11 20.44 2.40
N ILE A 195 -7.68 21.66 2.07
CA ILE A 195 -8.47 22.88 2.28
C ILE A 195 -8.63 23.63 0.95
N ALA A 196 -9.87 23.91 0.59
CA ALA A 196 -10.25 24.79 -0.50
C ALA A 196 -10.28 26.26 -0.03
N ASP A 197 -9.43 27.07 -0.64
CA ASP A 197 -9.34 28.51 -0.40
C ASP A 197 -10.50 29.26 -1.06
N GLU A 198 -11.07 28.69 -2.13
CA GLU A 198 -12.20 29.26 -2.84
C GLU A 198 -13.11 28.16 -3.40
N VAL A 199 -14.40 28.46 -3.50
CA VAL A 199 -15.38 27.65 -4.21
C VAL A 199 -16.03 28.53 -5.27
N ILE A 200 -15.98 28.10 -6.52
CA ILE A 200 -16.57 28.81 -7.66
C ILE A 200 -17.74 27.99 -8.19
N VAL A 201 -18.92 28.60 -8.23
CA VAL A 201 -20.13 28.00 -8.79
C VAL A 201 -20.31 28.49 -10.22
N ASN A 202 -20.60 27.55 -11.13
CA ASN A 202 -20.73 27.77 -12.57
C ASN A 202 -19.53 28.53 -13.18
N PRO A 203 -18.29 28.04 -12.97
CA PRO A 203 -17.12 28.59 -13.63
C PRO A 203 -17.29 28.50 -15.16
N GLY A 204 -16.83 29.53 -15.88
CA GLY A 204 -16.70 29.48 -17.34
C GLY A 204 -15.52 28.58 -17.72
N LEU A 205 -15.76 27.27 -17.79
CA LEU A 205 -14.76 26.27 -18.18
C LEU A 205 -14.81 26.05 -19.70
N ASP A 206 -13.66 25.67 -20.26
CA ASP A 206 -13.59 25.23 -21.66
C ASP A 206 -14.48 23.99 -21.88
N PRO A 207 -15.21 23.87 -23.00
CA PRO A 207 -16.04 22.69 -23.28
C PRO A 207 -15.28 21.36 -23.24
N THR A 208 -13.98 21.38 -23.56
CA THR A 208 -13.09 20.20 -23.58
C THR A 208 -12.39 19.94 -22.25
N PHE A 209 -12.73 20.69 -21.19
CA PHE A 209 -12.01 20.67 -19.91
C PHE A 209 -12.02 19.29 -19.22
N PHE A 210 -13.05 18.48 -19.48
CA PHE A 210 -13.24 17.12 -18.98
C PHE A 210 -13.02 16.04 -20.05
N ASP A 211 -12.43 16.37 -21.20
CA ASP A 211 -12.17 15.38 -22.24
C ASP A 211 -10.96 14.50 -21.90
N GLY A 212 -11.02 13.24 -22.30
CA GLY A 212 -9.89 12.32 -22.28
C GLY A 212 -8.90 12.58 -23.43
N PRO A 213 -7.80 11.81 -23.51
CA PRO A 213 -6.85 11.86 -24.62
C PRO A 213 -7.55 11.68 -25.98
N ALA A 214 -7.36 12.63 -26.89
CA ALA A 214 -7.98 12.60 -28.21
C ALA A 214 -7.46 11.44 -29.08
N GLY A 215 -8.36 10.82 -29.86
CA GLY A 215 -8.01 9.75 -30.80
C GLY A 215 -7.67 8.40 -30.15
N GLN A 216 -7.97 8.24 -28.87
CA GLN A 216 -7.82 7.01 -28.11
C GLN A 216 -9.17 6.64 -27.48
N GLU A 217 -9.51 5.36 -27.52
CA GLU A 217 -10.69 4.84 -26.82
C GLU A 217 -10.31 4.46 -25.38
N PRO A 218 -11.17 4.72 -24.39
CA PRO A 218 -10.92 4.29 -23.02
C PRO A 218 -10.90 2.76 -22.92
N PRO A 219 -10.04 2.17 -22.07
CA PRO A 219 -10.10 0.76 -21.74
C PRO A 219 -11.47 0.39 -21.17
N ALA A 220 -11.90 -0.85 -21.38
CA ALA A 220 -13.12 -1.35 -20.77
C ALA A 220 -12.99 -1.34 -19.24
N LEU A 221 -14.07 -0.94 -18.57
CA LEU A 221 -14.19 -1.07 -17.11
C LEU A 221 -14.05 -2.54 -16.73
N ALA A 222 -13.10 -2.84 -15.84
CA ALA A 222 -12.84 -4.21 -15.39
C ALA A 222 -12.59 -4.22 -13.88
N ARG A 223 -13.60 -4.59 -13.08
CA ARG A 223 -13.38 -4.86 -11.66
C ARG A 223 -12.61 -6.17 -11.51
N ASN A 224 -11.44 -6.09 -10.88
CA ASN A 224 -10.66 -7.28 -10.53
C ASN A 224 -10.80 -7.56 -9.03
N SER A 225 -11.48 -8.65 -8.67
CA SER A 225 -11.72 -9.04 -7.27
C SER A 225 -10.46 -9.39 -6.49
N GLU A 226 -9.36 -9.70 -7.17
CA GLU A 226 -8.07 -9.97 -6.52
C GLU A 226 -7.50 -8.72 -5.83
N TYR A 227 -7.86 -7.53 -6.31
CA TYR A 227 -7.35 -6.26 -5.78
C TYR A 227 -8.39 -5.59 -4.89
N SER A 228 -8.03 -5.32 -3.65
CA SER A 228 -8.89 -4.59 -2.72
C SER A 228 -8.96 -3.09 -3.04
N PHE A 229 -10.06 -2.41 -2.67
CA PHE A 229 -10.12 -0.94 -2.73
C PHE A 229 -9.05 -0.29 -1.85
N ALA A 230 -8.75 -0.92 -0.71
CA ALA A 230 -7.71 -0.49 0.21
C ALA A 230 -6.36 -0.42 -0.48
N GLU A 231 -5.98 -1.49 -1.18
CA GLU A 231 -4.71 -1.59 -1.89
C GLU A 231 -4.59 -0.54 -3.00
N ILE A 232 -5.54 -0.54 -3.95
CA ILE A 232 -5.51 0.38 -5.10
C ILE A 232 -5.53 1.82 -4.59
N GLY A 233 -6.39 2.14 -3.62
CA GLY A 233 -6.55 3.48 -3.08
C GLY A 233 -5.30 3.98 -2.34
N GLN A 234 -4.68 3.13 -1.52
CA GLN A 234 -3.47 3.49 -0.79
C GLN A 234 -2.29 3.69 -1.74
N LEU A 235 -2.04 2.76 -2.66
CA LEU A 235 -0.97 2.87 -3.65
C LEU A 235 -1.18 4.07 -4.59
N SER A 236 -2.41 4.29 -5.06
CA SER A 236 -2.74 5.44 -5.93
C SER A 236 -2.56 6.77 -5.20
N SER A 237 -2.85 6.84 -3.90
CA SER A 237 -2.71 8.08 -3.13
C SER A 237 -1.28 8.64 -3.09
N ILE A 238 -0.30 7.78 -3.37
CA ILE A 238 1.14 8.09 -3.39
C ILE A 238 1.81 7.68 -4.71
N TRP A 239 1.05 7.51 -5.80
CA TRP A 239 1.56 7.24 -7.15
C TRP A 239 2.44 6.00 -7.29
N LEU A 240 2.21 4.98 -6.46
CA LEU A 240 2.88 3.68 -6.52
C LEU A 240 2.03 2.60 -7.20
N TRP A 241 0.77 2.90 -7.51
CA TRP A 241 -0.06 1.99 -8.30
C TRP A 241 0.40 2.00 -9.75
N ILE A 242 1.00 0.89 -10.18
CA ILE A 242 1.55 0.70 -11.54
C ILE A 242 0.73 -0.30 -12.37
N GLY A 243 -0.51 -0.57 -11.93
CA GLY A 243 -1.41 -1.55 -12.51
C GLY A 243 -1.31 -2.93 -11.87
N PRO A 244 -2.13 -3.88 -12.35
CA PRO A 244 -2.16 -5.25 -11.85
C PRO A 244 -0.79 -5.94 -11.99
N TYR A 245 -0.46 -6.75 -10.98
CA TYR A 245 0.67 -7.67 -11.00
C TYR A 245 0.59 -8.64 -12.18
N THR A 246 1.68 -8.73 -12.95
CA THR A 246 1.72 -9.45 -14.24
C THR A 246 2.60 -10.71 -14.22
N ALA A 247 3.40 -10.93 -13.17
CA ALA A 247 4.29 -12.09 -13.15
C ALA A 247 3.47 -13.39 -13.08
N THR A 248 4.03 -14.43 -13.68
CA THR A 248 3.48 -15.79 -13.67
C THR A 248 4.51 -16.77 -13.13
N LEU A 249 4.08 -18.01 -12.88
CA LEU A 249 5.00 -19.08 -12.47
C LEU A 249 6.11 -19.32 -13.51
N ASP A 250 5.82 -19.15 -14.80
CA ASP A 250 6.81 -19.33 -15.88
C ASP A 250 7.91 -18.25 -15.85
N THR A 251 7.62 -17.08 -15.29
CA THR A 251 8.57 -15.97 -15.12
C THR A 251 9.31 -16.02 -13.78
N LEU A 252 8.97 -16.96 -12.90
CA LEU A 252 9.58 -17.13 -11.60
C LEU A 252 10.88 -17.93 -11.75
N THR A 253 11.98 -17.34 -11.27
CA THR A 253 13.29 -18.00 -11.20
C THR A 253 13.60 -18.34 -9.75
N ALA A 254 13.85 -19.61 -9.47
CA ALA A 254 14.28 -20.09 -8.17
C ALA A 254 15.72 -20.62 -8.26
N THR A 255 16.57 -20.21 -7.33
CA THR A 255 17.97 -20.65 -7.25
C THR A 255 18.37 -21.00 -5.83
N GLN A 256 19.37 -21.87 -5.66
CA GLN A 256 20.01 -22.14 -4.38
C GLN A 256 21.43 -21.57 -4.43
N PRO A 257 21.62 -20.29 -4.09
CA PRO A 257 22.91 -19.62 -4.29
C PRO A 257 24.01 -20.11 -3.33
N PHE A 258 23.65 -20.85 -2.28
CA PHE A 258 24.55 -21.23 -1.19
C PHE A 258 24.67 -22.77 -1.08
N PRO A 259 25.78 -23.38 -1.52
CA PRO A 259 25.93 -24.84 -1.54
C PRO A 259 25.83 -25.54 -0.17
N ASP A 260 26.23 -24.86 0.91
CA ASP A 260 26.17 -25.37 2.28
C ASP A 260 24.85 -25.00 3.01
N LEU A 261 23.92 -24.34 2.30
CA LEU A 261 22.57 -24.01 2.75
C LEU A 261 21.56 -24.45 1.68
N PRO A 262 21.44 -25.76 1.39
CA PRO A 262 20.56 -26.25 0.34
C PRO A 262 19.08 -25.95 0.62
N GLY A 263 18.68 -25.69 1.87
CA GLY A 263 17.32 -25.26 2.17
C GLY A 263 16.99 -23.82 1.76
N VAL A 264 17.97 -23.01 1.34
CA VAL A 264 17.74 -21.59 1.00
C VAL A 264 17.50 -21.42 -0.49
N TRP A 265 16.29 -21.02 -0.83
CA TRP A 265 15.88 -20.70 -2.19
C TRP A 265 15.68 -19.20 -2.38
N ASP A 266 16.41 -18.59 -3.32
CA ASP A 266 16.18 -17.21 -3.78
C ASP A 266 15.19 -17.23 -4.95
N LEU A 267 14.00 -16.64 -4.72
CA LEU A 267 12.95 -16.54 -5.71
C LEU A 267 12.89 -15.10 -6.24
N SER A 268 13.24 -14.96 -7.52
CA SER A 268 13.16 -13.72 -8.27
C SER A 268 12.18 -13.82 -9.43
N ARG A 269 11.70 -12.68 -9.91
CA ARG A 269 10.70 -12.56 -10.98
C ARG A 269 10.76 -11.17 -11.59
N ASP A 270 10.06 -10.99 -12.70
CA ASP A 270 9.84 -9.68 -13.30
C ASP A 270 8.82 -8.89 -12.46
N ASP A 271 9.27 -8.40 -11.30
CA ASP A 271 8.53 -7.44 -10.47
C ASP A 271 9.10 -6.05 -10.74
N PRO A 272 8.31 -5.11 -11.30
CA PRO A 272 8.76 -3.74 -11.55
C PRO A 272 9.19 -3.00 -10.28
N LEU A 273 8.73 -3.44 -9.10
CA LEU A 273 9.11 -2.89 -7.80
C LEU A 273 10.26 -3.68 -7.14
N GLY A 274 10.78 -4.70 -7.83
CA GLY A 274 12.01 -5.39 -7.46
C GLY A 274 11.94 -6.22 -6.17
N ARG A 275 10.74 -6.58 -5.70
CA ARG A 275 10.59 -7.32 -4.44
C ARG A 275 11.03 -8.76 -4.64
N ARG A 276 11.99 -9.19 -3.81
CA ARG A 276 12.55 -10.55 -3.79
C ARG A 276 12.08 -11.26 -2.53
N GLN A 277 11.93 -12.57 -2.61
CA GLN A 277 11.54 -13.40 -1.47
C GLN A 277 12.52 -14.56 -1.35
N LEU A 278 12.83 -14.97 -0.12
CA LEU A 278 13.47 -16.25 0.13
C LEU A 278 12.43 -17.28 0.57
N VAL A 279 12.65 -18.53 0.17
CA VAL A 279 11.97 -19.69 0.75
C VAL A 279 13.00 -20.55 1.47
N LEU A 280 12.71 -20.89 2.72
CA LEU A 280 13.54 -21.75 3.56
C LEU A 280 12.87 -23.11 3.69
N GLU A 281 13.56 -24.18 3.30
CA GLU A 281 13.19 -25.56 3.56
C GLU A 281 14.02 -26.07 4.74
N VAL A 282 13.43 -26.14 5.93
CA VAL A 282 14.09 -26.53 7.18
C VAL A 282 13.37 -27.74 7.76
N GLY A 283 13.91 -28.93 7.51
CA GLY A 283 13.24 -30.21 7.79
C GLY A 283 11.89 -30.31 7.08
N ASP A 284 10.82 -30.48 7.87
CA ASP A 284 9.44 -30.51 7.36
C ASP A 284 8.83 -29.11 7.18
N ALA A 285 9.49 -28.06 7.69
CA ALA A 285 9.00 -26.70 7.57
C ALA A 285 9.40 -26.06 6.23
N VAL A 286 8.46 -25.35 5.63
CA VAL A 286 8.73 -24.42 4.52
C VAL A 286 8.30 -23.03 4.96
N VAL A 287 9.27 -22.11 5.05
CA VAL A 287 9.08 -20.73 5.50
C VAL A 287 9.25 -19.80 4.30
N VAL A 288 8.28 -18.94 4.04
CA VAL A 288 8.46 -17.82 3.10
C VAL A 288 8.84 -16.57 3.87
N LEU A 289 9.85 -15.84 3.40
CA LEU A 289 10.25 -14.56 3.96
C LEU A 289 9.61 -13.42 3.15
N ASP A 290 8.82 -12.62 3.86
CA ASP A 290 7.88 -11.60 3.38
C ASP A 290 6.73 -12.11 2.50
N ALA A 291 5.66 -11.32 2.45
CA ALA A 291 4.44 -11.59 1.72
C ALA A 291 3.96 -10.35 0.92
N PRO A 292 4.67 -9.96 -0.15
CA PRO A 292 4.18 -8.92 -1.04
C PRO A 292 2.82 -9.29 -1.65
N PRO A 293 1.95 -8.30 -1.93
CA PRO A 293 0.65 -8.56 -2.53
C PRO A 293 0.80 -9.31 -3.86
N HIS A 294 -0.10 -10.26 -4.11
CA HIS A 294 -0.20 -11.13 -5.30
C HIS A 294 0.97 -12.09 -5.57
N GLN A 295 2.12 -11.90 -4.92
CA GLN A 295 3.25 -12.83 -5.03
C GLN A 295 3.00 -14.15 -4.28
N SER A 296 2.20 -14.08 -3.21
CA SER A 296 1.80 -15.18 -2.34
C SER A 296 1.29 -16.40 -3.12
N HIS A 297 0.33 -16.22 -4.03
CA HIS A 297 -0.25 -17.31 -4.82
C HIS A 297 0.78 -18.05 -5.66
N LEU A 298 1.71 -17.31 -6.29
CA LEU A 298 2.77 -17.89 -7.11
C LEU A 298 3.75 -18.70 -6.26
N VAL A 299 4.16 -18.17 -5.11
CA VAL A 299 5.10 -18.87 -4.22
C VAL A 299 4.45 -20.11 -3.61
N ILE A 300 3.19 -20.04 -3.17
CA ILE A 300 2.44 -21.21 -2.69
C ILE A 300 2.37 -22.29 -3.78
N GLN A 301 2.05 -21.89 -5.01
CA GLN A 301 1.99 -22.80 -6.14
C GLN A 301 3.37 -23.42 -6.44
N TRP A 302 4.43 -22.60 -6.45
CA TRP A 302 5.80 -23.04 -6.69
C TRP A 302 6.26 -24.05 -5.63
N VAL A 303 6.07 -23.75 -4.33
CA VAL A 303 6.43 -24.66 -3.22
C VAL A 303 5.74 -26.02 -3.39
N ARG A 304 4.44 -26.01 -3.73
CA ARG A 304 3.69 -27.24 -3.95
C ARG A 304 4.21 -28.05 -5.15
N GLN A 305 4.51 -27.40 -6.27
CA GLN A 305 4.91 -28.08 -7.50
C GLN A 305 6.37 -28.50 -7.52
N THR A 306 7.26 -27.71 -6.92
CA THR A 306 8.72 -27.91 -6.97
C THR A 306 9.23 -28.65 -5.76
N LEU A 307 8.79 -28.30 -4.54
CA LEU A 307 9.25 -28.95 -3.31
C LEU A 307 8.35 -30.13 -2.90
N GLY A 308 7.16 -30.26 -3.48
CA GLY A 308 6.17 -31.28 -3.08
C GLY A 308 5.66 -31.09 -1.65
N LYS A 309 5.83 -29.88 -1.08
CA LYS A 309 5.48 -29.51 0.29
C LYS A 309 4.40 -28.43 0.30
N SER A 310 3.91 -28.10 1.50
CA SER A 310 3.08 -26.93 1.73
C SER A 310 3.90 -25.86 2.46
N VAL A 311 3.59 -24.58 2.22
CA VAL A 311 4.12 -23.50 3.06
C VAL A 311 3.56 -23.69 4.47
N THR A 312 4.44 -23.83 5.46
CA THR A 312 4.03 -24.01 6.86
C THR A 312 4.10 -22.70 7.63
N HIS A 313 4.96 -21.78 7.21
CA HIS A 313 5.14 -20.50 7.87
C HIS A 313 5.36 -19.37 6.85
N VAL A 314 4.94 -18.17 7.24
CA VAL A 314 5.34 -16.92 6.61
C VAL A 314 5.95 -16.01 7.68
N PHE A 315 7.16 -15.54 7.42
CA PHE A 315 7.85 -14.58 8.26
C PHE A 315 7.73 -13.20 7.64
N LEU A 316 7.38 -12.19 8.44
CA LEU A 316 7.29 -10.81 7.98
C LEU A 316 8.41 -10.00 8.63
N THR A 317 9.24 -9.36 7.81
CA THR A 317 10.30 -8.46 8.26
C THR A 317 9.72 -7.25 8.97
N HIS A 318 8.55 -6.76 8.53
CA HIS A 318 7.80 -5.69 9.17
C HIS A 318 6.40 -5.53 8.55
N HIS A 319 5.65 -4.54 9.06
CA HIS A 319 4.23 -4.34 8.73
C HIS A 319 3.92 -3.51 7.46
N HIS A 320 4.93 -2.97 6.77
CA HIS A 320 4.69 -2.27 5.52
C HIS A 320 4.03 -3.19 4.49
N HIS A 321 3.19 -2.62 3.63
CA HIS A 321 2.26 -3.41 2.85
C HIS A 321 2.94 -4.17 1.69
N ASP A 322 4.07 -3.70 1.18
CA ASP A 322 4.92 -4.47 0.25
C ASP A 322 5.51 -5.74 0.85
N HIS A 323 5.51 -5.89 2.17
CA HIS A 323 6.03 -7.08 2.86
C HIS A 323 4.94 -7.89 3.54
N ALA A 324 3.74 -7.33 3.72
CA ALA A 324 2.71 -7.91 4.57
C ALA A 324 1.36 -8.15 3.89
N LEU A 325 1.04 -7.48 2.78
CA LEU A 325 -0.34 -7.44 2.28
C LEU A 325 -0.83 -8.79 1.76
N GLY A 326 0.08 -9.67 1.31
CA GLY A 326 -0.22 -11.04 0.86
C GLY A 326 -0.29 -12.09 1.98
N VAL A 327 -0.17 -11.69 3.26
CA VAL A 327 -0.14 -12.64 4.40
C VAL A 327 -1.42 -13.49 4.49
N ALA A 328 -2.57 -12.91 4.15
CA ALA A 328 -3.87 -13.58 4.23
C ALA A 328 -3.92 -14.85 3.36
N ASP A 329 -3.24 -14.84 2.22
CA ASP A 329 -3.20 -15.99 1.31
C ASP A 329 -2.42 -17.17 1.91
N TYR A 330 -1.33 -16.88 2.62
CA TYR A 330 -0.56 -17.91 3.33
C TYR A 330 -1.34 -18.50 4.48
N VAL A 331 -2.04 -17.67 5.25
CA VAL A 331 -2.93 -18.12 6.34
C VAL A 331 -4.07 -18.97 5.79
N ALA A 332 -4.70 -18.55 4.69
CA ALA A 332 -5.74 -19.33 4.01
C ALA A 332 -5.21 -20.68 3.48
N ALA A 333 -3.92 -20.75 3.13
CA ALA A 333 -3.22 -21.99 2.77
C ALA A 333 -2.77 -22.84 3.97
N GLY A 334 -3.04 -22.41 5.21
CA GLY A 334 -2.72 -23.13 6.44
C GLY A 334 -1.39 -22.76 7.11
N SER A 335 -0.74 -21.69 6.67
CA SER A 335 0.54 -21.25 7.23
C SER A 335 0.36 -20.51 8.56
N LYS A 336 1.33 -20.65 9.47
CA LYS A 336 1.47 -19.80 10.65
C LYS A 336 2.26 -18.54 10.33
N VAL A 337 2.00 -17.45 11.03
CA VAL A 337 2.63 -16.14 10.82
C VAL A 337 3.67 -15.88 11.90
N ILE A 338 4.93 -15.70 11.49
CA ILE A 338 6.06 -15.40 12.37
C ILE A 338 6.30 -13.89 12.36
N VAL A 339 6.09 -13.24 13.51
CA VAL A 339 6.23 -11.78 13.68
C VAL A 339 6.73 -11.43 15.09
N PRO A 340 7.35 -10.25 15.30
CA PRO A 340 7.60 -9.76 16.66
C PRO A 340 6.29 -9.67 17.44
N VAL A 341 6.32 -9.98 18.74
CA VAL A 341 5.11 -10.01 19.59
C VAL A 341 4.32 -8.71 19.55
N ARG A 342 5.00 -7.56 19.38
CA ARG A 342 4.36 -6.24 19.32
C ARG A 342 3.61 -5.96 18.03
N SER A 343 3.94 -6.65 16.93
CA SER A 343 3.27 -6.46 15.64
C SER A 343 1.94 -7.19 15.56
N LYS A 344 1.75 -8.21 16.40
CA LYS A 344 0.58 -9.11 16.33
C LYS A 344 -0.74 -8.35 16.22
N SER A 345 -0.94 -7.29 17.01
CA SER A 345 -2.20 -6.52 17.03
C SER A 345 -2.47 -5.74 15.74
N TYR A 346 -1.46 -5.52 14.89
CA TYR A 346 -1.64 -4.85 13.61
C TYR A 346 -2.43 -5.70 12.62
N TYR A 347 -2.19 -7.02 12.61
CA TYR A 347 -2.77 -8.01 11.72
C TYR A 347 -4.15 -8.50 12.22
N ARG A 348 -5.10 -7.57 12.34
CA ARG A 348 -6.40 -7.81 12.99
C ARG A 348 -7.28 -8.87 12.31
N ASP A 349 -7.09 -9.12 11.02
CA ASP A 349 -7.85 -10.13 10.28
C ASP A 349 -7.33 -11.56 10.47
N ILE A 350 -6.14 -11.71 11.06
CA ILE A 350 -5.51 -13.02 11.27
C ILE A 350 -5.91 -13.56 12.65
N PRO A 351 -6.40 -14.80 12.75
CA PRO A 351 -6.75 -15.40 14.03
C PRO A 351 -5.56 -15.55 14.97
N ASP A 352 -5.81 -15.34 16.27
CA ASP A 352 -4.78 -15.31 17.32
C ASP A 352 -3.91 -16.57 17.40
N ASP A 353 -4.48 -17.74 17.06
CA ASP A 353 -3.83 -19.05 17.09
C ASP A 353 -2.93 -19.30 15.87
N GLN A 354 -2.93 -18.41 14.88
CA GLN A 354 -2.05 -18.49 13.71
C GLN A 354 -0.68 -17.86 13.93
N PHE A 355 -0.47 -17.13 15.02
CA PHE A 355 0.79 -16.43 15.25
C PHE A 355 1.81 -17.25 16.03
N LEU A 356 3.06 -17.20 15.55
CA LEU A 356 4.26 -17.58 16.29
C LEU A 356 5.05 -16.31 16.57
N THR A 357 4.93 -15.80 17.80
CA THR A 357 5.56 -14.53 18.18
C THR A 357 6.89 -14.74 18.89
N TYR A 358 7.78 -13.76 18.74
CA TYR A 358 9.08 -13.74 19.40
C TYR A 358 9.42 -12.34 19.92
N THR A 359 10.50 -12.23 20.69
CA THR A 359 10.99 -10.98 21.28
C THR A 359 12.45 -10.72 20.87
N ALA A 360 12.98 -9.55 21.22
CA ALA A 360 14.40 -9.24 20.98
C ALA A 360 15.34 -10.14 21.79
N GLU A 361 14.93 -10.55 22.99
CA GLU A 361 15.72 -11.42 23.87
C GLU A 361 15.58 -12.91 23.53
N GLU A 362 14.43 -13.30 23.00
CA GLU A 362 14.09 -14.68 22.64
C GLU A 362 13.68 -14.73 21.16
N PRO A 363 14.64 -14.80 20.22
CA PRO A 363 14.34 -14.92 18.80
C PRO A 363 13.64 -16.24 18.49
N PHE A 364 12.80 -16.25 17.46
CA PHE A 364 12.25 -17.51 16.96
C PHE A 364 13.35 -18.26 16.21
N ILE A 365 13.49 -19.57 16.45
CA ILE A 365 14.54 -20.40 15.85
C ILE A 365 13.90 -21.61 15.19
N LEU A 366 14.23 -21.83 13.92
CA LEU A 366 13.97 -23.08 13.21
C LEU A 366 15.29 -23.72 12.81
N GLU A 367 15.44 -25.01 13.06
CA GLU A 367 16.65 -25.76 12.71
C GLU A 367 16.33 -27.19 12.30
N ASP A 368 17.21 -27.72 11.45
CA ASP A 368 17.31 -29.13 11.14
C ASP A 368 18.78 -29.59 11.23
N ASP A 369 19.09 -30.76 10.69
CA ASP A 369 20.44 -31.31 10.70
C ASP A 369 21.43 -30.53 9.82
N SER A 370 20.94 -29.72 8.88
CA SER A 370 21.72 -29.00 7.87
C SER A 370 21.89 -27.51 8.18
N MET A 371 20.83 -26.84 8.62
CA MET A 371 20.80 -25.40 8.76
C MET A 371 20.01 -24.94 9.99
N ARG A 372 20.23 -23.67 10.35
CA ARG A 372 19.51 -22.95 11.39
C ARG A 372 19.16 -21.56 10.91
N SER A 373 17.93 -21.17 11.16
CA SER A 373 17.36 -19.85 10.85
C SER A 373 16.90 -19.18 12.14
N TYR A 374 17.41 -17.98 12.40
CA TYR A 374 16.99 -17.12 13.50
C TYR A 374 16.13 -15.99 12.94
N PHE A 375 14.99 -15.72 13.56
CA PHE A 375 14.14 -14.57 13.25
C PHE A 375 14.25 -13.59 14.41
N VAL A 376 14.83 -12.43 14.13
CA VAL A 376 15.36 -11.54 15.15
C VAL A 376 14.63 -10.21 15.08
N ASP A 377 14.22 -9.75 16.25
CA ASP A 377 13.53 -8.48 16.45
C ASP A 377 14.58 -7.37 16.62
N MET A 378 14.56 -6.38 15.73
CA MET A 378 15.50 -5.25 15.75
C MET A 378 15.10 -4.15 16.73
N GLY A 379 13.90 -4.23 17.31
CA GLY A 379 13.29 -3.15 18.06
C GLY A 379 12.77 -2.03 17.16
N GLU A 380 12.44 -0.89 17.76
CA GLU A 380 12.03 0.29 17.02
C GLU A 380 13.18 0.87 16.19
N SER A 381 12.82 1.40 15.02
CA SER A 381 13.73 2.04 14.08
C SER A 381 13.04 3.23 13.38
N VAL A 382 13.82 4.03 12.64
CA VAL A 382 13.27 5.11 11.81
C VAL A 382 12.51 4.58 10.57
N LEU A 383 12.72 3.31 10.22
CA LEU A 383 11.99 2.62 9.14
C LEU A 383 10.60 2.19 9.62
N THR A 384 10.56 1.50 10.76
CA THR A 384 9.35 0.91 11.33
C THR A 384 9.57 0.50 12.79
N ASN A 385 8.49 0.50 13.57
CA ASN A 385 8.48 0.06 14.97
C ASN A 385 8.71 -1.44 15.14
N ASP A 386 8.52 -2.23 14.09
CA ASP A 386 8.58 -3.69 14.16
C ASP A 386 9.56 -4.36 13.21
N ALA A 387 10.65 -3.64 12.91
CA ALA A 387 11.69 -4.15 12.03
C ALA A 387 12.27 -5.46 12.58
N ALA A 388 12.42 -6.43 11.70
CA ALA A 388 12.99 -7.72 11.95
C ALA A 388 13.84 -8.18 10.77
N TYR A 389 14.74 -9.12 11.02
CA TYR A 389 15.53 -9.78 9.98
C TYR A 389 15.61 -11.28 10.27
N ALA A 390 15.85 -12.06 9.22
CA ALA A 390 16.22 -13.47 9.36
C ALA A 390 17.72 -13.63 9.19
N TYR A 391 18.35 -14.46 10.04
CA TYR A 391 19.74 -14.86 9.94
C TYR A 391 19.84 -16.36 9.74
N ILE A 392 20.43 -16.78 8.62
CA ILE A 392 20.48 -18.17 8.22
C ILE A 392 21.94 -18.64 8.12
N THR A 393 22.22 -19.79 8.73
CA THR A 393 23.55 -20.38 8.82
C THR A 393 23.48 -21.90 8.76
N PRO A 394 24.56 -22.60 8.34
CA PRO A 394 24.64 -24.05 8.54
C PRO A 394 24.50 -24.39 10.03
N ARG A 395 23.99 -25.58 10.34
CA ARG A 395 23.72 -26.02 11.72
C ARG A 395 24.95 -25.97 12.62
N CYS A 396 26.12 -26.21 12.03
CA CYS A 396 27.44 -26.16 12.64
C CYS A 396 28.35 -25.28 11.76
N PRO A 397 28.28 -23.94 11.86
CA PRO A 397 29.00 -23.05 10.95
C PRO A 397 30.51 -23.11 11.21
N ALA A 398 31.28 -23.12 10.12
CA ALA A 398 32.73 -22.97 10.11
C ALA A 398 33.13 -21.56 9.64
N VAL A 399 34.42 -21.23 9.68
CA VAL A 399 34.93 -19.90 9.28
C VAL A 399 34.53 -19.50 7.86
N ASN A 400 34.39 -20.47 6.95
CA ASN A 400 34.06 -20.24 5.54
C ASN A 400 32.62 -20.65 5.19
N SER A 401 31.78 -20.90 6.20
CA SER A 401 30.36 -21.19 5.96
C SER A 401 29.64 -19.96 5.43
N SER A 402 28.64 -20.18 4.59
CA SER A 402 27.70 -19.12 4.22
C SER A 402 26.95 -18.60 5.45
N ALA A 403 26.70 -17.30 5.42
CA ALA A 403 25.91 -16.58 6.39
C ALA A 403 24.98 -15.69 5.57
N VAL A 404 23.68 -15.78 5.79
CA VAL A 404 22.69 -15.08 4.96
C VAL A 404 21.83 -14.23 5.87
N VAL A 405 21.75 -12.94 5.59
CA VAL A 405 20.78 -12.04 6.20
C VAL A 405 19.68 -11.75 5.19
N PHE A 406 18.43 -11.91 5.63
CA PHE A 406 17.28 -11.37 4.92
C PHE A 406 16.68 -10.24 5.75
N ASP A 407 16.83 -9.03 5.23
CA ASP A 407 16.21 -7.81 5.75
C ASP A 407 15.48 -7.09 4.60
N ALA A 408 14.60 -6.15 4.95
CA ALA A 408 13.87 -5.35 4.00
C ALA A 408 14.00 -3.85 4.32
N ASP A 409 14.03 -3.03 3.27
CA ASP A 409 13.95 -1.56 3.32
C ASP A 409 15.01 -0.83 4.16
N HIS A 410 16.13 -1.45 4.54
CA HIS A 410 17.21 -0.73 5.20
C HIS A 410 18.18 -0.06 4.23
N ALA A 411 18.40 -0.64 3.05
CA ALA A 411 19.20 -0.05 1.98
C ALA A 411 19.00 -0.79 0.65
N LEU A 412 19.10 -0.03 -0.45
CA LEU A 412 19.34 -0.56 -1.79
C LEU A 412 20.77 -0.15 -2.20
N LEU A 413 21.64 -1.13 -2.47
CA LEU A 413 23.06 -0.87 -2.79
C LEU A 413 23.24 0.14 -3.94
N THR A 414 22.33 0.11 -4.91
CA THR A 414 22.33 0.99 -6.10
C THR A 414 21.87 2.42 -5.80
N SER A 415 21.23 2.67 -4.65
CA SER A 415 20.73 3.99 -4.24
C SER A 415 21.14 4.39 -2.82
N LEU A 416 22.17 3.74 -2.27
CA LEU A 416 22.73 4.00 -0.94
C LEU A 416 22.91 5.49 -0.59
N PRO A 417 23.44 6.36 -1.48
CA PRO A 417 23.60 7.79 -1.16
C PRO A 417 22.28 8.54 -0.92
N ASN A 418 21.17 8.00 -1.42
CA ASN A 418 19.84 8.60 -1.38
C ASN A 418 18.97 8.01 -0.26
N PHE A 419 19.42 6.93 0.37
CA PHE A 419 18.69 6.27 1.44
C PHE A 419 18.93 6.96 2.79
N ASP A 420 17.96 6.87 3.70
CA ASP A 420 18.13 7.36 5.06
C ASP A 420 19.24 6.56 5.76
N GLN A 421 20.35 7.21 6.10
CA GLN A 421 21.48 6.53 6.71
C GLN A 421 21.16 6.02 8.12
N GLY A 422 20.11 6.52 8.76
CA GLY A 422 19.61 6.06 10.05
C GLY A 422 19.06 4.63 10.01
N THR A 423 18.38 4.24 8.91
CA THR A 423 17.88 2.86 8.75
C THR A 423 19.05 1.89 8.62
N LEU A 424 20.00 2.19 7.73
CA LEU A 424 21.18 1.36 7.51
C LEU A 424 22.03 1.27 8.78
N HIS A 425 22.25 2.40 9.47
CA HIS A 425 23.00 2.40 10.73
C HIS A 425 22.34 1.50 11.79
N LYS A 426 21.01 1.57 11.91
CA LYS A 426 20.25 0.71 12.83
C LYS A 426 20.43 -0.77 12.48
N LEU A 427 20.35 -1.15 11.21
CA LEU A 427 20.61 -2.52 10.76
C LEU A 427 22.01 -2.96 11.18
N LEU A 428 23.05 -2.23 10.78
CA LEU A 428 24.44 -2.60 11.02
C LEU A 428 24.77 -2.71 12.52
N VAL A 429 24.26 -1.79 13.35
CA VAL A 429 24.44 -1.86 14.81
C VAL A 429 23.76 -3.08 15.40
N THR A 430 22.57 -3.42 14.92
CA THR A 430 21.81 -4.59 15.38
C THR A 430 22.53 -5.88 14.98
N LEU A 431 22.94 -6.03 13.72
CA LEU A 431 23.72 -7.17 13.25
C LEU A 431 25.03 -7.34 14.05
N ALA A 432 25.72 -6.24 14.35
CA ALA A 432 26.95 -6.27 15.15
C ALA A 432 26.68 -6.67 16.62
N ARG A 433 25.61 -6.14 17.24
CA ARG A 433 25.17 -6.52 18.59
C ARG A 433 24.89 -8.02 18.67
N ASP A 434 24.23 -8.54 17.65
CA ASP A 434 23.78 -9.94 17.57
C ASP A 434 24.90 -10.87 17.04
N ARG A 435 26.10 -10.31 16.82
CA ARG A 435 27.31 -11.00 16.38
C ARG A 435 27.12 -11.76 15.06
N VAL A 436 26.28 -11.22 14.18
CA VAL A 436 26.14 -11.69 12.81
C VAL A 436 27.49 -11.59 12.12
N ALA A 437 27.84 -12.63 11.34
CA ALA A 437 29.11 -12.68 10.63
C ALA A 437 29.26 -11.46 9.70
N LYS A 438 30.45 -10.86 9.64
CA LYS A 438 30.73 -9.70 8.76
C LYS A 438 30.65 -10.02 7.27
N THR A 439 30.66 -11.30 6.92
CA THR A 439 30.54 -11.82 5.56
C THR A 439 29.10 -12.07 5.15
N ALA A 440 28.15 -11.86 6.05
CA ALA A 440 26.72 -12.06 5.82
C ALA A 440 26.10 -10.96 4.95
#